data_AF-A0AAY4D3N9-F1
#
_entry.id   AF-A0AAY4D3N9-F1
#
_cell.length_a   1.000
_cell.length_b   1.000
_cell.length_c   1.000
_cell.angle_alpha   90.00
_cell.angle_beta   90.00
_cell.angle_gamma   90.00
#
_symmetry.space_group_name_H-M   'P 1'
#
loop_
_entity.id
_entity.type
_entity.pdbx_description
1 polymer ?
#
loop_
_entity_poly.entity_id
_entity_poly.type
_entity_poly.pdbx_seq_one_letter_code
_entity_poly.pdbx_strand_id
1 'polypeptide(L)'
;MFLQDTKEQQTNRVEIKEMEPDVLKEILTYIYSGKAPNIRQMAAKLLAAADMYLLDRLKSMCEDTLCSSLTVDNAAETLILGDLHQAQHTKNDAVTFINVNAEEVTKTDGWTTLTDDHPHL
;
A
#
# COMPACT_ATOMS: atom_id res chain seq x y z
N MET A 1 15.83 15.26 -2.86
CA MET A 1 16.75 14.29 -3.46
C MET A 1 17.66 14.94 -4.52
N PHE A 2 17.17 15.27 -5.71
CA PHE A 2 18.05 15.78 -6.80
C PHE A 2 18.30 17.30 -6.81
N LEU A 3 17.59 18.06 -5.98
CA LEU A 3 17.67 19.53 -5.92
C LEU A 3 18.55 20.04 -4.75
N GLN A 4 19.16 19.14 -3.99
CA GLN A 4 19.99 19.45 -2.83
C GLN A 4 21.36 18.82 -3.00
N ASP A 5 22.39 19.47 -2.43
CA ASP A 5 23.80 19.06 -2.50
C ASP A 5 24.05 17.75 -1.73
N THR A 6 23.64 16.67 -2.38
CA THR A 6 23.62 15.30 -1.88
C THR A 6 24.48 14.43 -2.77
N LYS A 7 24.97 13.29 -2.26
CA LYS A 7 25.82 12.38 -3.04
C LYS A 7 25.11 11.88 -4.30
N GLU A 8 23.80 11.75 -4.22
CA GLU A 8 22.90 11.35 -5.30
C GLU A 8 22.88 12.39 -6.42
N GLN A 9 22.89 13.69 -6.07
CA GLN A 9 23.01 14.78 -7.05
C GLN A 9 24.40 14.77 -7.71
N GLN A 10 25.47 14.61 -6.93
CA GLN A 10 26.84 14.68 -7.44
C GLN A 10 27.20 13.48 -8.33
N THR A 11 26.68 12.29 -8.01
CA THR A 11 26.98 11.06 -8.75
C THR A 11 25.95 10.74 -9.84
N ASN A 12 24.82 11.48 -9.89
CA ASN A 12 23.66 11.16 -10.72
C ASN A 12 23.19 9.70 -10.57
N ARG A 13 23.40 9.11 -9.38
CA ARG A 13 23.09 7.71 -9.10
C ARG A 13 22.33 7.62 -7.79
N VAL A 14 21.23 6.87 -7.84
CA VAL A 14 20.43 6.52 -6.66
C VAL A 14 20.49 5.01 -6.47
N GLU A 15 20.79 4.58 -5.25
CA GLU A 15 20.73 3.17 -4.85
C GLU A 15 19.45 2.94 -4.05
N ILE A 16 18.60 2.03 -4.52
CA ILE A 16 17.33 1.69 -3.86
C ILE A 16 17.46 0.24 -3.38
N LYS A 17 17.43 0.02 -2.06
CA LYS A 17 17.62 -1.30 -1.44
C LYS A 17 16.34 -1.92 -0.89
N GLU A 18 15.40 -1.09 -0.50
CA GLU A 18 14.19 -1.49 0.26
C GLU A 18 13.00 -1.82 -0.65
N MET A 19 13.22 -1.94 -1.97
CA MET A 19 12.16 -2.15 -2.94
C MET A 19 12.47 -3.30 -3.88
N GLU A 20 11.47 -4.15 -4.10
CA GLU A 20 11.54 -5.21 -5.09
C GLU A 20 11.66 -4.63 -6.51
N PRO A 21 12.48 -5.24 -7.38
CA PRO A 21 12.70 -4.73 -8.75
C PRO A 21 11.41 -4.57 -9.56
N ASP A 22 10.44 -5.46 -9.36
CA ASP A 22 9.17 -5.43 -10.09
C ASP A 22 8.29 -4.25 -9.65
N VAL A 23 8.27 -3.93 -8.35
CA VAL A 23 7.54 -2.78 -7.81
C VAL A 23 8.18 -1.47 -8.32
N LEU A 24 9.51 -1.40 -8.32
CA LEU A 24 10.22 -0.23 -8.85
C LEU A 24 9.96 -0.04 -10.35
N LYS A 25 9.94 -1.13 -11.12
CA LYS A 25 9.61 -1.10 -12.54
C LYS A 25 8.20 -0.57 -12.79
N GLU A 26 7.24 -0.96 -11.96
CA GLU A 26 5.86 -0.49 -12.04
C GLU A 26 5.76 1.01 -11.70
N ILE A 27 6.47 1.48 -10.66
CA ILE A 27 6.58 2.91 -10.36
C ILE A 27 7.15 3.69 -11.53
N LEU A 28 8.26 3.23 -12.11
CA LEU A 28 8.87 3.90 -13.26
C LEU A 28 7.89 3.92 -14.44
N THR A 29 7.20 2.82 -14.71
CA THR A 29 6.16 2.75 -15.74
C THR A 29 5.07 3.79 -15.47
N TYR A 30 4.63 3.92 -14.23
CA TYR A 30 3.65 4.93 -13.83
C TYR A 30 4.18 6.36 -14.00
N ILE A 31 5.39 6.66 -13.55
CA ILE A 31 5.99 8.01 -13.67
C ILE A 31 6.06 8.43 -15.14
N TYR A 32 6.44 7.53 -16.05
CA TYR A 32 6.62 7.86 -17.46
C TYR A 32 5.34 7.76 -18.31
N SER A 33 4.34 6.98 -17.90
CA SER A 33 3.12 6.74 -18.71
C SER A 33 1.80 7.16 -18.06
N GLY A 34 1.82 7.45 -16.76
CA GLY A 34 0.64 7.67 -15.94
C GLY A 34 -0.22 6.43 -15.71
N LYS A 35 0.29 5.22 -16.02
CA LYS A 35 -0.44 3.94 -15.94
C LYS A 35 0.34 2.91 -15.11
N ALA A 36 -0.40 2.09 -14.38
CA ALA A 36 0.11 0.95 -13.61
C ALA A 36 -0.65 -0.33 -14.02
N PRO A 37 -0.29 -0.97 -15.14
CA PRO A 37 -0.98 -2.16 -15.64
C PRO A 37 -1.01 -3.35 -14.66
N ASN A 38 -0.01 -3.49 -13.79
CA ASN A 38 0.11 -4.63 -12.88
C ASN A 38 -0.37 -4.33 -11.45
N ILE A 39 -1.02 -3.19 -11.22
CA ILE A 39 -1.47 -2.73 -9.90
C ILE A 39 -2.23 -3.79 -9.10
N ARG A 40 -3.10 -4.58 -9.76
CA ARG A 40 -3.89 -5.63 -9.11
C ARG A 40 -3.06 -6.76 -8.49
N GLN A 41 -1.87 -7.03 -9.01
CA GLN A 41 -1.02 -8.13 -8.53
C GLN A 41 -0.13 -7.72 -7.36
N MET A 42 0.10 -6.41 -7.18
CA MET A 42 1.06 -5.88 -6.22
C MET A 42 0.54 -4.66 -5.48
N ALA A 43 -0.78 -4.50 -5.34
CA ALA A 43 -1.42 -3.28 -4.83
C ALA A 43 -0.88 -2.87 -3.44
N ALA A 44 -0.70 -3.83 -2.53
CA ALA A 44 -0.14 -3.57 -1.20
C ALA A 44 1.31 -3.04 -1.26
N LYS A 45 2.20 -3.72 -1.99
CA LYS A 45 3.60 -3.29 -2.13
C LYS A 45 3.72 -1.97 -2.90
N LEU A 46 2.88 -1.78 -3.91
CA LEU A 46 2.85 -0.58 -4.72
C LEU A 46 2.27 0.61 -3.94
N LEU A 47 1.33 0.39 -3.02
CA LEU A 47 0.84 1.41 -2.09
C LEU A 47 1.98 1.93 -1.20
N ALA A 48 2.74 1.02 -0.58
CA ALA A 48 3.90 1.38 0.24
C ALA A 48 4.92 2.21 -0.54
N ALA A 49 5.17 1.79 -1.77
CA ALA A 49 6.13 2.43 -2.65
C ALA A 49 5.62 3.79 -3.17
N ALA A 50 4.33 3.90 -3.48
CA ALA A 50 3.68 5.15 -3.89
C ALA A 50 3.70 6.18 -2.75
N ASP A 51 3.48 5.75 -1.51
CA ASP A 51 3.58 6.60 -0.32
C ASP A 51 5.01 7.10 -0.10
N MET A 52 6.01 6.21 -0.19
CA MET A 52 7.43 6.57 -0.05
C MET A 52 7.91 7.60 -1.08
N TYR A 53 7.42 7.50 -2.32
CA TYR A 53 7.76 8.44 -3.41
C TYR A 53 6.77 9.61 -3.56
N LEU A 54 5.79 9.74 -2.66
CA LEU A 54 4.77 10.80 -2.67
C LEU A 54 4.00 10.88 -4.00
N LEU A 55 3.62 9.71 -4.53
CA LEU A 55 2.85 9.57 -5.76
C LEU A 55 1.35 9.44 -5.44
N ASP A 56 0.74 10.53 -4.99
CA ASP A 56 -0.64 10.56 -4.46
C ASP A 56 -1.67 9.88 -5.37
N ARG A 57 -1.62 10.15 -6.69
CA ARG A 57 -2.56 9.54 -7.64
C ARG A 57 -2.34 8.03 -7.81
N LEU A 58 -1.10 7.55 -7.74
CA LEU A 58 -0.83 6.10 -7.76
C LEU A 58 -1.31 5.45 -6.46
N LYS A 59 -1.11 6.15 -5.33
CA LYS A 59 -1.60 5.73 -4.02
C LYS A 59 -3.12 5.53 -4.05
N SER A 60 -3.89 6.52 -4.51
CA SER A 60 -5.35 6.38 -4.65
C SER A 60 -5.77 5.23 -5.56
N MET A 61 -5.06 4.99 -6.68
CA MET A 61 -5.35 3.84 -7.54
C MET A 61 -5.11 2.49 -6.83
N CYS A 62 -4.11 2.43 -5.94
CA CYS A 62 -3.83 1.23 -5.13
C CYS A 62 -4.92 1.05 -4.08
N GLU A 63 -5.33 2.14 -3.42
CA GLU A 63 -6.45 2.17 -2.45
C GLU A 63 -7.74 1.63 -3.09
N ASP A 64 -8.13 2.15 -4.25
CA ASP A 64 -9.32 1.68 -4.99
C ASP A 64 -9.26 0.18 -5.31
N THR A 65 -8.07 -0.29 -5.69
CA THR A 65 -7.84 -1.69 -6.03
C THR A 65 -7.93 -2.59 -4.81
N LEU A 66 -7.37 -2.16 -3.67
CA LEU A 66 -7.46 -2.88 -2.39
C LEU A 66 -8.90 -2.91 -1.90
N CYS A 67 -9.60 -1.78 -1.87
CA CYS A 67 -11.01 -1.73 -1.49
C CYS A 67 -11.90 -2.64 -2.37
N SER A 68 -11.65 -2.65 -3.69
CA SER A 68 -12.40 -3.50 -4.63
C SER A 68 -12.09 -4.99 -4.50
N SER A 69 -10.99 -5.35 -3.82
CA SER A 69 -10.57 -6.75 -3.60
C SER A 69 -10.78 -7.21 -2.16
N LEU A 70 -11.48 -6.43 -1.33
CA LEU A 70 -11.79 -6.80 0.05
C LEU A 70 -12.55 -8.12 0.13
N THR A 71 -12.03 -9.02 0.96
CA THR A 71 -12.60 -10.30 1.34
C THR A 71 -12.48 -10.46 2.85
N VAL A 72 -13.21 -11.42 3.42
CA VAL A 72 -13.15 -11.73 4.86
C VAL A 72 -11.71 -12.03 5.31
N ASP A 73 -10.94 -12.74 4.49
CA ASP A 73 -9.58 -13.16 4.81
C ASP A 73 -8.57 -12.01 4.75
N ASN A 74 -8.74 -11.05 3.83
CA ASN A 74 -7.77 -9.97 3.61
C ASN A 74 -8.17 -8.64 4.26
N ALA A 75 -9.36 -8.55 4.86
CA ALA A 75 -9.87 -7.30 5.43
C ALA A 75 -8.97 -6.77 6.57
N ALA A 76 -8.47 -7.67 7.43
CA ALA A 76 -7.58 -7.30 8.52
C ALA A 76 -6.21 -6.79 8.00
N GLU A 77 -5.63 -7.48 7.03
CA GLU A 77 -4.37 -7.04 6.39
C GLU A 77 -4.54 -5.70 5.66
N THR A 78 -5.66 -5.52 4.96
CA THR A 78 -5.98 -4.25 4.26
C THR A 78 -6.15 -3.09 5.24
N LEU A 79 -6.73 -3.35 6.41
CA LEU A 79 -6.86 -2.36 7.49
C LEU A 79 -5.47 -1.91 8.01
N ILE A 80 -4.58 -2.88 8.26
CA ILE A 80 -3.20 -2.59 8.70
C ILE A 80 -2.46 -1.76 7.65
N LEU A 81 -2.55 -2.13 6.37
CA LEU A 81 -1.96 -1.38 5.27
C LEU A 81 -2.51 0.05 5.17
N GLY A 82 -3.81 0.21 5.39
CA GLY A 82 -4.49 1.50 5.43
C GLY A 82 -3.93 2.42 6.53
N ASP A 83 -3.70 1.87 7.72
CA ASP A 83 -3.10 2.60 8.84
C ASP A 83 -1.62 2.94 8.58
N LEU A 84 -0.84 1.95 8.14
CA LEU A 84 0.61 2.07 7.95
C LEU A 84 0.98 3.11 6.89
N HIS A 85 0.24 3.14 5.78
CA HIS A 85 0.49 4.05 4.67
C HIS A 85 -0.40 5.28 4.68
N GLN A 86 -1.04 5.61 5.83
CA GLN A 86 -1.92 6.77 5.98
C GLN A 86 -3.01 6.86 4.89
N ALA A 87 -3.47 5.72 4.38
CA ALA A 87 -4.52 5.61 3.38
C ALA A 87 -5.89 5.58 4.08
N GLN A 88 -6.36 6.76 4.49
CA GLN A 88 -7.55 6.92 5.33
C GLN A 88 -8.83 6.38 4.65
N HIS A 89 -8.93 6.48 3.32
CA HIS A 89 -10.09 5.97 2.61
C HIS A 89 -10.16 4.43 2.69
N THR A 90 -9.06 3.75 2.35
CA THR A 90 -8.94 2.29 2.49
C THR A 90 -9.13 1.84 3.93
N LYS A 91 -8.60 2.57 4.91
CA LYS A 91 -8.81 2.28 6.34
C LYS A 91 -10.30 2.28 6.70
N ASN A 92 -11.03 3.33 6.33
CA ASN A 92 -12.45 3.46 6.66
C ASN A 92 -13.32 2.41 5.95
N ASP A 93 -13.01 2.11 4.69
CA ASP A 93 -13.70 1.08 3.93
C ASP A 93 -13.47 -0.31 4.53
N ALA A 94 -12.22 -0.62 4.89
CA ALA A 94 -11.88 -1.88 5.56
C ALA A 94 -12.60 -2.01 6.91
N VAL A 95 -12.62 -0.96 7.75
CA VAL A 95 -13.37 -0.96 9.03
C VAL A 95 -14.86 -1.20 8.78
N THR A 96 -15.44 -0.53 7.79
CA THR A 96 -16.86 -0.71 7.46
C THR A 96 -17.15 -2.15 7.02
N PHE A 97 -16.29 -2.72 6.18
CA PHE A 97 -16.41 -4.10 5.73
C PHE A 97 -16.29 -5.11 6.89
N ILE A 98 -15.33 -4.90 7.80
CA ILE A 98 -15.13 -5.73 8.99
C ILE A 98 -16.35 -5.67 9.90
N ASN A 99 -16.90 -4.48 10.14
CA ASN A 99 -18.08 -4.33 10.99
C ASN A 99 -19.31 -5.07 10.45
N VAL A 100 -19.47 -5.12 9.12
CA VAL A 100 -20.57 -5.85 8.48
C VAL A 100 -20.36 -7.37 8.54
N ASN A 101 -19.12 -7.85 8.43
CA ASN A 101 -18.77 -9.27 8.38
C ASN A 101 -18.06 -9.77 9.65
N ALA A 102 -18.31 -9.14 10.79
CA ALA A 102 -17.51 -9.32 12.01
C ALA A 102 -17.46 -10.78 12.49
N GLU A 103 -18.55 -11.53 12.35
CA GLU A 103 -18.60 -12.95 12.75
C GLU A 103 -17.69 -13.87 11.94
N GLU A 104 -17.40 -13.51 10.69
CA GLU A 104 -16.52 -14.28 9.82
C GLU A 104 -15.08 -13.78 9.93
N VAL A 105 -14.88 -12.46 9.96
CA VAL A 105 -13.54 -11.85 10.04
C VAL A 105 -12.85 -12.22 11.34
N THR A 106 -13.56 -12.22 12.48
CA THR A 106 -12.99 -12.56 13.80
C THR A 106 -12.47 -13.99 13.91
N LYS A 107 -12.85 -14.87 12.97
CA LYS A 107 -12.38 -16.27 12.92
C LYS A 107 -11.13 -16.44 12.05
N THR A 108 -10.68 -15.38 11.38
CA THR A 108 -9.52 -15.45 10.49
C THR A 108 -8.21 -15.28 11.26
N ASP A 109 -7.15 -15.90 10.77
CA ASP A 109 -5.80 -15.72 11.31
C ASP A 109 -5.32 -14.26 11.16
N GLY A 110 -5.78 -13.58 10.10
CA GLY A 110 -5.50 -12.17 9.87
C GLY A 110 -6.04 -11.26 10.98
N TRP A 111 -7.24 -11.55 11.50
CA TRP A 111 -7.79 -10.82 12.64
C TRP A 111 -7.00 -11.04 13.92
N THR A 112 -6.57 -12.28 14.18
CA THR A 112 -5.75 -12.61 15.35
C THR A 112 -4.42 -11.85 15.31
N THR A 113 -3.79 -11.80 14.14
CA THR A 113 -2.55 -11.03 13.92
C THR A 113 -2.77 -9.53 14.14
N LEU A 114 -3.91 -8.99 13.70
CA LEU A 114 -4.27 -7.59 13.93
C LEU A 114 -4.40 -7.28 15.42
N THR A 115 -5.08 -8.13 16.18
CA THR A 115 -5.26 -7.92 17.62
C THR A 115 -3.96 -8.03 18.42
N ASP A 116 -3.02 -8.86 17.97
CA ASP A 116 -1.74 -9.06 18.65
C ASP A 116 -0.73 -7.94 18.31
N ASP A 117 -0.59 -7.59 17.02
CA ASP A 117 0.45 -6.66 16.56
C ASP A 117 0.01 -5.19 16.56
N HIS A 118 -1.30 -4.93 16.38
CA HIS A 118 -1.85 -3.58 16.25
C HIS A 118 -3.08 -3.35 17.15
N PRO A 119 -2.95 -3.44 18.48
CA PRO A 119 -4.08 -3.34 19.41
C PRO A 119 -4.72 -1.93 19.48
N HIS A 120 -4.15 -0.93 18.79
CA HIS A 120 -4.72 0.41 18.66
C HIS A 120 -5.73 0.55 17.50
N LEU A 121 -5.82 -0.46 16.63
CA LEU A 121 -6.82 -0.56 15.55
C LEU A 121 -8.10 -1.23 16.06
#